data_AF-A0A5C1QSH8-F1
#
_entry.id   AF-A0A5C1QSH8-F1
#
_cell.length_a   1.000
_cell.length_b   1.000
_cell.length_c   1.000
_cell.angle_alpha   90.00
_cell.angle_beta   90.00
_cell.angle_gamma   90.00
#
_symmetry.space_group_name_H-M   'P 1'
#
loop_
_entity.id
_entity.type
_entity.pdbx_description
1 polymer ?
#
loop_
_entity_poly.entity_id
_entity_poly.type
_entity_poly.pdbx_seq_one_letter_code
_entity_poly.pdbx_strand_id
1 'polypeptide(L)'
;MKKNGMILLIVLLPFLSYAKDFNFGTSELLRILGLETVKESEVSIDHHLYKGSSLLEILPLMEEVYQMEIQTASETILMNEEALGEFWAESWLIPKKAGLDLIFNGKKYDDLVQLKFKGSPMESEKLEIWLSWEGVDLLKEEIQRFARHHNIEIKSIEVPSPDSKLQAVVRARGEVPDLVMIQSSAVEKLVSSRAIQNLNYVQTSSLMDQGVEAFTLNNKLWALPFYYDTQIVFYNKSLIPAPPSANWTLNDMEQIARSIKGQGIYPLAWNAYSSNWLIPFQMSFGKEDLIDANGRISVNDIATKKALEYILNLKDKELLFPMERDAMDALFIAGKIGMIMSGSYGIPYFESLGLNFGVLPYPVNQTTRRPLSPLLDFKAFCMTRQTKHPILSRRLLQYLLSASVQQRFCPALSKLPARTDILELPDIAYGALPVLESSMDKGTIIPPLQVYSIYKNNMWKLLRFALSDQMSVQQTLEKGQLLMDNTMND
;
A
#
# COMPACT_ATOMS: atom_id res chain seq x y z
N MET A 1 -58.61 32.79 16.36
CA MET A 1 -59.04 32.10 15.12
C MET A 1 -58.06 32.48 14.01
N LYS A 2 -57.34 31.47 13.47
CA LYS A 2 -56.84 31.25 12.08
C LYS A 2 -56.40 32.47 11.25
N LYS A 3 -55.31 32.48 10.47
CA LYS A 3 -54.33 31.47 10.02
C LYS A 3 -53.27 32.21 9.16
N ASN A 4 -52.03 31.72 9.21
CA ASN A 4 -51.02 31.56 8.13
C ASN A 4 -50.53 32.83 7.38
N GLY A 5 -49.24 33.10 7.21
CA GLY A 5 -48.08 32.21 7.10
C GLY A 5 -47.53 32.30 5.67
N MET A 6 -46.50 33.11 5.45
CA MET A 6 -45.69 33.07 4.21
C MET A 6 -44.28 33.58 4.53
N ILE A 7 -43.44 32.66 5.02
CA ILE A 7 -42.00 32.87 5.19
C ILE A 7 -41.31 32.11 4.05
N LEU A 8 -40.54 32.87 3.26
CA LEU A 8 -39.33 32.48 2.54
C LEU A 8 -39.38 31.17 1.70
N LEU A 9 -39.68 31.31 0.40
CA LEU A 9 -39.50 30.23 -0.59
C LEU A 9 -38.63 30.71 -1.76
N ILE A 10 -37.41 31.16 -1.49
CA ILE A 10 -36.39 31.43 -2.53
C ILE A 10 -34.99 31.14 -1.95
N VAL A 11 -34.61 29.87 -1.76
CA VAL A 11 -33.24 29.35 -1.90
C VAL A 11 -33.32 27.81 -2.02
N LEU A 12 -33.77 27.27 -3.15
CA LEU A 12 -33.68 25.83 -3.45
C LEU A 12 -33.59 25.55 -4.97
N LEU A 13 -33.08 26.51 -5.74
CA LEU A 13 -32.99 26.44 -7.21
C LEU A 13 -31.58 26.82 -7.68
N PRO A 14 -30.58 25.99 -7.38
CA PRO A 14 -29.76 25.48 -8.48
C PRO A 14 -29.61 23.95 -8.51
N PHE A 15 -29.88 23.23 -7.41
CA PHE A 15 -29.63 21.78 -7.31
C PHE A 15 -30.50 20.92 -8.25
N LEU A 16 -31.68 21.39 -8.65
CA LEU A 16 -32.57 20.65 -9.56
C LEU A 16 -32.21 20.80 -11.05
N SER A 17 -31.24 21.65 -11.42
CA SER A 17 -30.93 21.93 -12.83
C SER A 17 -29.91 20.98 -13.48
N TYR A 18 -29.32 20.07 -12.70
CA TYR A 18 -28.25 19.16 -13.17
C TYR A 18 -28.57 17.66 -13.02
N ALA A 19 -29.69 17.31 -12.37
CA ALA A 19 -30.13 15.93 -12.25
C ALA A 19 -30.36 15.30 -13.64
N LYS A 20 -29.67 14.19 -13.92
CA LYS A 20 -29.87 13.41 -15.13
C LYS A 20 -30.41 12.03 -14.80
N ASP A 21 -31.29 11.56 -15.68
CA ASP A 21 -31.81 10.21 -15.67
C ASP A 21 -30.91 9.34 -16.57
N PHE A 22 -30.42 8.24 -16.01
CA PHE A 22 -29.64 7.23 -16.73
C PHE A 22 -30.44 5.94 -16.77
N ASN A 23 -30.43 5.28 -17.93
CA ASN A 23 -31.19 4.06 -18.15
C ASN A 23 -30.40 3.14 -19.08
N PHE A 24 -29.94 2.02 -18.54
CA PHE A 24 -29.17 1.02 -19.24
C PHE A 24 -29.94 -0.29 -19.28
N GLY A 25 -30.26 -0.78 -20.48
CA GLY A 25 -30.75 -2.14 -20.67
C GLY A 25 -29.60 -3.15 -20.74
N THR A 26 -29.90 -4.44 -20.52
CA THR A 26 -28.89 -5.52 -20.57
C THR A 26 -28.06 -5.50 -21.85
N SER A 27 -28.69 -5.32 -23.01
CA SER A 27 -27.99 -5.29 -24.31
C SER A 27 -27.01 -4.12 -24.43
N GLU A 28 -27.33 -2.98 -23.81
CA GLU A 28 -26.44 -1.82 -23.80
C GLU A 28 -25.25 -2.05 -22.87
N LEU A 29 -25.49 -2.59 -21.67
CA LEU A 29 -24.42 -2.94 -20.73
C LEU A 29 -23.47 -3.98 -21.31
N LEU A 30 -23.99 -5.03 -21.96
CA LEU A 30 -23.17 -6.03 -22.66
C LEU A 30 -22.34 -5.40 -23.79
N ARG A 31 -22.88 -4.41 -24.51
CA ARG A 31 -22.13 -3.67 -25.51
C ARG A 31 -20.99 -2.87 -24.89
N ILE A 32 -21.20 -2.23 -23.73
CA ILE A 32 -20.16 -1.48 -23.02
C ILE A 32 -19.07 -2.43 -22.51
N LEU A 33 -19.45 -3.57 -21.95
CA LEU A 33 -18.52 -4.62 -21.50
C LEU A 33 -17.68 -5.20 -22.65
N GLY A 34 -18.21 -5.19 -23.88
CA GLY A 34 -17.47 -5.57 -25.09
C GLY A 34 -16.48 -4.52 -25.60
N LEU A 35 -16.35 -3.35 -24.97
CA LEU A 35 -15.37 -2.34 -25.34
C LEU A 35 -13.97 -2.73 -24.84
N GLU A 36 -12.95 -2.56 -25.67
CA GLU A 36 -11.55 -2.88 -25.33
C GLU A 36 -11.03 -2.17 -24.07
N THR A 37 -11.64 -1.04 -23.71
CA THR A 37 -11.26 -0.24 -22.54
C THR A 37 -11.75 -0.86 -21.23
N VAL A 38 -12.85 -1.62 -21.26
CA VAL A 38 -13.46 -2.27 -20.11
C VAL A 38 -12.87 -3.67 -20.01
N LYS A 39 -12.04 -3.91 -18.99
CA LYS A 39 -11.47 -5.23 -18.75
C LYS A 39 -12.29 -5.95 -17.69
N GLU A 40 -12.61 -7.21 -17.97
CA GLU A 40 -13.05 -8.13 -16.94
C GLU A 40 -11.92 -8.37 -15.94
N SER A 41 -12.26 -8.36 -14.66
CA SER A 41 -11.41 -8.73 -13.53
C SER A 41 -12.13 -9.78 -12.70
N GLU A 42 -11.40 -10.45 -11.82
CA GLU A 42 -11.98 -11.43 -10.91
C GLU A 42 -12.23 -10.79 -9.54
N VAL A 43 -13.25 -11.24 -8.83
CA VAL A 43 -13.54 -10.75 -7.47
C VAL A 43 -14.09 -11.89 -6.63
N SER A 44 -13.62 -11.99 -5.39
CA SER A 44 -14.16 -12.91 -4.38
C SER A 44 -15.22 -12.19 -3.58
N ILE A 45 -16.46 -12.66 -3.61
CA ILE A 45 -17.58 -12.12 -2.84
C ILE A 45 -18.27 -13.28 -2.13
N ASP A 46 -18.33 -13.23 -0.79
CA ASP A 46 -18.81 -14.32 0.05
C ASP A 46 -18.16 -15.68 -0.29
N HIS A 47 -16.85 -15.68 -0.49
CA HIS A 47 -16.04 -16.84 -0.91
C HIS A 47 -16.43 -17.44 -2.28
N HIS A 48 -17.21 -16.74 -3.09
CA HIS A 48 -17.51 -17.12 -4.47
C HIS A 48 -16.72 -16.23 -5.43
N LEU A 49 -16.06 -16.87 -6.39
CA LEU A 49 -15.31 -16.20 -7.43
C LEU A 49 -16.26 -15.77 -8.55
N TYR A 50 -16.22 -14.48 -8.89
CA TYR A 50 -16.93 -13.92 -10.03
C TYR A 50 -15.94 -13.28 -10.99
N LYS A 51 -16.26 -13.33 -12.28
CA LYS A 51 -15.55 -12.59 -13.31
C LYS A 51 -16.48 -11.54 -13.90
N GLY A 52 -16.07 -10.29 -13.87
CA GLY A 52 -16.91 -9.18 -14.29
C GLY A 52 -16.20 -7.85 -14.28
N SER A 53 -16.95 -6.77 -14.36
CA SER A 53 -16.39 -5.42 -14.36
C SER A 53 -17.11 -4.53 -13.37
N SER A 54 -16.35 -3.70 -12.66
CA SER A 54 -16.85 -2.74 -11.68
C SER A 54 -17.75 -1.71 -12.35
N LEU A 55 -18.85 -1.31 -11.69
CA LEU A 55 -19.72 -0.23 -12.17
C LEU A 55 -18.95 1.08 -12.31
N LEU A 56 -17.90 1.31 -11.51
CA LEU A 56 -17.05 2.49 -11.63
C LEU A 56 -16.27 2.52 -12.95
N GLU A 57 -16.00 1.37 -13.57
CA GLU A 57 -15.28 1.27 -14.87
C GLU A 57 -16.22 1.25 -16.08
N ILE A 58 -17.54 1.36 -15.86
CA ILE A 58 -18.55 1.18 -16.91
C ILE A 58 -19.49 2.38 -16.97
N LEU A 59 -19.93 2.84 -15.80
CA LEU A 59 -20.95 3.87 -15.69
C LEU A 59 -20.30 5.26 -15.67
N PRO A 60 -21.06 6.29 -16.09
CA PRO A 60 -20.64 7.67 -15.94
C PRO A 60 -20.26 7.99 -14.49
N LEU A 61 -19.24 8.83 -14.31
CA LEU A 61 -18.92 9.34 -12.99
C LEU A 61 -20.02 10.27 -12.49
N MET A 62 -20.38 10.05 -11.24
CA MET A 62 -21.45 10.77 -10.56
C MET A 62 -20.88 11.48 -9.34
N GLU A 63 -21.27 12.74 -9.16
CA GLU A 63 -21.08 13.44 -7.89
C GLU A 63 -21.93 12.77 -6.82
N GLU A 64 -23.22 12.62 -7.14
CA GLU A 64 -24.22 11.98 -6.29
C GLU A 64 -25.17 11.13 -7.14
N VAL A 65 -25.61 10.02 -6.55
CA VAL A 65 -26.72 9.20 -7.03
C VAL A 65 -27.69 9.11 -5.86
N TYR A 66 -28.90 9.62 -6.05
CA TYR A 66 -29.92 9.70 -4.99
C TYR A 66 -31.10 8.74 -5.23
N GLN A 67 -31.14 8.11 -6.40
CA GLN A 67 -32.14 7.09 -6.73
C GLN A 67 -31.53 6.06 -7.68
N MET A 68 -31.82 4.79 -7.45
CA MET A 68 -31.44 3.67 -8.32
C MET A 68 -32.58 2.66 -8.39
N GLU A 69 -32.82 2.12 -9.59
CA GLU A 69 -33.77 1.05 -9.84
C GLU A 69 -33.05 -0.12 -10.50
N ILE A 70 -33.11 -1.28 -9.85
CA ILE A 70 -32.60 -2.55 -10.37
C ILE A 70 -33.81 -3.38 -10.79
N GLN A 71 -33.92 -3.66 -12.08
CA GLN A 71 -34.95 -4.54 -12.63
C GLN A 71 -34.31 -5.85 -13.09
N THR A 72 -34.78 -6.96 -12.54
CA THR A 72 -34.41 -8.32 -12.95
C THR A 72 -35.60 -8.98 -13.66
N ALA A 73 -35.42 -10.23 -14.10
CA ALA A 73 -36.52 -11.03 -14.64
C ALA A 73 -37.61 -11.34 -13.60
N SER A 74 -37.28 -11.33 -12.30
CA SER A 74 -38.16 -11.77 -11.21
C SER A 74 -38.65 -10.63 -10.31
N GLU A 75 -37.91 -9.53 -10.22
CA GLU A 75 -38.23 -8.43 -9.30
C GLU A 75 -37.81 -7.06 -9.83
N THR A 76 -38.32 -6.01 -9.18
CA THR A 76 -37.88 -4.63 -9.38
C THR A 76 -37.68 -3.99 -8.03
N ILE A 77 -36.49 -3.45 -7.81
CA ILE A 77 -36.09 -2.84 -6.55
C ILE A 77 -35.78 -1.38 -6.80
N LEU A 78 -36.45 -0.53 -6.03
CA LEU A 78 -36.24 0.91 -6.05
C LEU A 78 -35.57 1.34 -4.75
N MET A 79 -34.43 2.01 -4.86
CA MET A 79 -33.67 2.58 -3.76
C MET A 79 -33.70 4.11 -3.90
N ASN A 80 -34.06 4.80 -2.82
CA ASN A 80 -34.08 6.27 -2.74
C ASN A 80 -33.22 6.69 -1.55
N GLU A 81 -31.91 6.64 -1.75
CA GLU A 81 -30.90 6.92 -0.73
C GLU A 81 -29.84 7.85 -1.34
N GLU A 82 -29.32 8.76 -0.53
CA GLU A 82 -28.14 9.54 -0.92
C GLU A 82 -26.91 8.62 -0.99
N ALA A 83 -25.92 9.00 -1.78
CA ALA A 83 -24.62 8.32 -1.86
C ALA A 83 -24.63 6.88 -2.44
N LEU A 84 -25.65 6.49 -3.21
CA LEU A 84 -25.68 5.18 -3.90
C LEU A 84 -24.48 4.97 -4.84
N GLY A 85 -23.93 6.06 -5.38
CA GLY A 85 -22.73 6.03 -6.23
C GLY A 85 -21.44 5.67 -5.50
N GLU A 86 -21.40 5.70 -4.16
CA GLU A 86 -20.23 5.27 -3.39
C GLU A 86 -19.95 3.77 -3.55
N PHE A 87 -20.97 2.99 -3.88
CA PHE A 87 -20.86 1.54 -4.03
C PHE A 87 -20.36 1.12 -5.42
N TRP A 88 -20.20 2.04 -6.38
CA TRP A 88 -19.83 1.71 -7.76
C TRP A 88 -18.53 0.90 -7.86
N ALA A 89 -17.52 1.22 -7.03
CA ALA A 89 -16.24 0.52 -7.06
C ALA A 89 -16.37 -0.95 -6.65
N GLU A 90 -17.25 -1.24 -5.68
CA GLU A 90 -17.48 -2.58 -5.12
C GLU A 90 -18.75 -3.26 -5.71
N SER A 91 -19.31 -2.69 -6.77
CA SER A 91 -20.47 -3.25 -7.47
C SER A 91 -20.06 -3.70 -8.86
N TRP A 92 -20.58 -4.83 -9.32
CA TRP A 92 -20.03 -5.56 -10.46
C TRP A 92 -21.12 -6.05 -11.40
N LEU A 93 -20.88 -5.92 -12.70
CA LEU A 93 -21.65 -6.61 -13.72
C LEU A 93 -20.94 -7.91 -14.09
N ILE A 94 -21.67 -9.03 -14.01
CA ILE A 94 -21.14 -10.38 -14.21
C ILE A 94 -21.76 -10.99 -15.47
N PRO A 95 -21.04 -11.04 -16.60
CA PRO A 95 -21.53 -11.64 -17.83
C PRO A 95 -21.85 -13.12 -17.68
N LYS A 96 -22.96 -13.56 -18.28
CA LYS A 96 -23.32 -14.97 -18.39
C LYS A 96 -23.42 -15.38 -19.85
N LYS A 97 -23.47 -16.70 -20.10
CA LYS A 97 -23.74 -17.26 -21.43
C LYS A 97 -25.01 -16.66 -22.07
N ALA A 98 -26.01 -16.34 -21.25
CA ALA A 98 -27.18 -15.58 -21.64
C ALA A 98 -27.50 -14.57 -20.53
N GLY A 99 -27.42 -13.28 -20.85
CA GLY A 99 -27.76 -12.20 -19.92
C GLY A 99 -26.60 -11.73 -19.04
N LEU A 100 -26.96 -11.05 -17.96
CA LEU A 100 -26.04 -10.33 -17.08
C LEU A 100 -26.57 -10.44 -15.65
N ASP A 101 -25.70 -10.72 -14.67
CA ASP A 101 -26.03 -10.53 -13.26
C ASP A 101 -25.44 -9.20 -12.78
N LEU A 102 -26.03 -8.64 -11.72
CA LEU A 102 -25.49 -7.48 -11.00
C LEU A 102 -25.17 -7.92 -9.57
N ILE A 103 -23.99 -7.55 -9.09
CA ILE A 103 -23.69 -7.51 -7.68
C ILE A 103 -23.67 -6.04 -7.28
N PHE A 104 -24.54 -5.65 -6.37
CA PHE A 104 -24.60 -4.28 -5.87
C PHE A 104 -24.62 -4.30 -4.34
N ASN A 105 -23.65 -3.60 -3.74
CA ASN A 105 -23.46 -3.53 -2.29
C ASN A 105 -23.49 -4.93 -1.62
N GLY A 106 -22.71 -5.87 -2.18
CA GLY A 106 -22.61 -7.26 -1.68
C GLY A 106 -23.79 -8.17 -2.02
N LYS A 107 -24.94 -7.65 -2.46
CA LYS A 107 -26.09 -8.47 -2.86
C LYS A 107 -26.04 -8.81 -4.35
N LYS A 108 -26.21 -10.10 -4.67
CA LYS A 108 -26.38 -10.57 -6.05
C LYS A 108 -27.83 -10.43 -6.53
N TYR A 109 -27.98 -10.01 -7.78
CA TYR A 109 -29.22 -9.86 -8.53
C TYR A 109 -29.07 -10.61 -9.85
N ASP A 110 -29.73 -11.77 -9.94
CA ASP A 110 -29.68 -12.61 -11.13
C ASP A 110 -30.55 -12.05 -12.27
N ASP A 111 -30.10 -12.24 -13.51
CA ASP A 111 -30.86 -11.92 -14.73
C ASP A 111 -31.31 -10.44 -14.79
N LEU A 112 -30.33 -9.53 -14.68
CA LEU A 112 -30.53 -8.10 -14.82
C LEU A 112 -31.13 -7.78 -16.20
N VAL A 113 -32.28 -7.10 -16.19
CA VAL A 113 -33.01 -6.61 -17.36
C VAL A 113 -32.71 -5.13 -17.61
N GLN A 114 -32.68 -4.33 -16.54
CA GLN A 114 -32.50 -2.90 -16.64
C GLN A 114 -31.88 -2.33 -15.36
N LEU A 115 -30.98 -1.37 -15.52
CA LEU A 115 -30.42 -0.56 -14.45
C LEU A 115 -30.71 0.90 -14.74
N LYS A 116 -31.46 1.56 -13.84
CA LYS A 116 -31.70 3.00 -13.91
C LYS A 116 -31.14 3.69 -12.69
N PHE A 117 -30.70 4.92 -12.85
CA PHE A 117 -30.36 5.76 -11.72
C PHE A 117 -30.54 7.24 -12.05
N LYS A 118 -30.72 8.04 -11.00
CA LYS A 118 -30.82 9.49 -11.08
C LYS A 118 -29.76 10.11 -10.19
N GLY A 119 -29.10 11.12 -10.73
CA GLY A 119 -27.99 11.75 -10.03
C GLY A 119 -27.42 12.95 -10.76
N SER A 120 -26.46 13.58 -10.12
CA SER A 120 -25.69 14.68 -10.68
C SER A 120 -24.42 14.10 -11.30
N PRO A 121 -24.26 14.15 -12.64
CA PRO A 121 -23.04 13.69 -13.28
C PRO A 121 -21.89 14.61 -12.90
N MET A 122 -20.68 14.04 -12.81
CA MET A 122 -19.49 14.82 -12.54
C MET A 122 -19.07 15.64 -13.78
N GLU A 123 -18.75 16.91 -13.56
CA GLU A 123 -18.20 17.76 -14.60
C GLU A 123 -16.75 17.35 -14.95
N SER A 124 -16.32 17.69 -16.17
CA SER A 124 -14.94 17.45 -16.61
C SER A 124 -14.01 18.42 -15.90
N GLU A 125 -13.31 17.93 -14.88
CA GLU A 125 -12.36 18.71 -14.09
C GLU A 125 -10.91 18.23 -14.29
N LYS A 126 -9.97 18.95 -13.69
CA LYS A 126 -8.54 18.62 -13.71
C LYS A 126 -8.06 18.23 -12.33
N LEU A 127 -7.39 17.09 -12.22
CA LEU A 127 -6.68 16.68 -11.00
C LEU A 127 -5.17 16.74 -11.17
N GLU A 128 -4.46 17.08 -10.09
CA GLU A 128 -3.03 16.81 -9.97
C GLU A 128 -2.77 15.74 -8.90
N ILE A 129 -1.92 14.77 -9.23
CA ILE A 129 -1.52 13.69 -8.31
C ILE A 129 0.00 13.57 -8.26
N TRP A 130 0.56 13.45 -7.06
CA TRP A 130 1.99 13.20 -6.87
C TRP A 130 2.25 11.74 -6.50
N LEU A 131 3.14 11.11 -7.26
CA LEU A 131 3.48 9.69 -7.20
C LEU A 131 4.97 9.51 -6.87
N SER A 132 5.33 8.36 -6.30
CA SER A 132 6.72 7.96 -6.06
C SER A 132 6.84 6.44 -6.02
N TRP A 133 8.04 5.93 -5.77
CA TRP A 133 8.42 4.51 -5.64
C TRP A 133 8.35 3.67 -6.92
N GLU A 134 8.79 2.42 -6.84
CA GLU A 134 8.82 1.50 -7.97
C GLU A 134 7.41 1.21 -8.50
N GLY A 135 7.23 1.27 -9.83
CA GLY A 135 5.95 1.03 -10.50
C GLY A 135 5.21 2.28 -10.98
N VAL A 136 5.79 3.48 -10.86
CA VAL A 136 5.14 4.74 -11.23
C VAL A 136 4.62 4.76 -12.67
N ASP A 137 5.31 4.16 -13.63
CA ASP A 137 4.85 4.14 -15.03
C ASP A 137 3.55 3.35 -15.19
N LEU A 138 3.48 2.13 -14.63
CA LEU A 138 2.25 1.33 -14.64
C LEU A 138 1.11 2.02 -13.87
N LEU A 139 1.43 2.69 -12.76
CA LEU A 139 0.45 3.46 -11.99
C LEU A 139 -0.09 4.65 -12.80
N LYS A 140 0.78 5.37 -13.53
CA LYS A 140 0.37 6.43 -14.47
C LYS A 140 -0.54 5.86 -15.55
N GLU A 141 -0.26 4.66 -16.08
CA GLU A 141 -1.12 4.00 -17.07
C GLU A 141 -2.53 3.70 -16.53
N GLU A 142 -2.64 3.19 -15.31
CA GLU A 142 -3.94 2.95 -14.65
C GLU A 142 -4.69 4.26 -14.40
N ILE A 143 -4.01 5.30 -13.91
CA ILE A 143 -4.62 6.64 -13.76
C ILE A 143 -5.10 7.18 -15.12
N GLN A 144 -4.32 6.99 -16.19
CA GLN A 144 -4.71 7.41 -17.53
C GLN A 144 -5.86 6.56 -18.11
N ARG A 145 -6.01 5.30 -17.70
CA ARG A 145 -7.19 4.48 -18.04
C ARG A 145 -8.45 5.11 -17.48
N PHE A 146 -8.45 5.47 -16.19
CA PHE A 146 -9.56 6.20 -15.56
C PHE A 146 -9.83 7.55 -16.25
N ALA A 147 -8.78 8.33 -16.49
CA ALA A 147 -8.85 9.63 -17.16
C ALA A 147 -9.54 9.55 -18.53
N ARG A 148 -9.13 8.58 -19.38
CA ARG A 148 -9.72 8.38 -20.71
C ARG A 148 -11.16 7.90 -20.63
N HIS A 149 -11.46 6.96 -19.74
CA HIS A 149 -12.79 6.37 -19.64
C HIS A 149 -13.83 7.40 -19.21
N HIS A 150 -13.45 8.34 -18.35
CA HIS A 150 -14.37 9.35 -17.82
C HIS A 150 -14.16 10.76 -18.39
N ASN A 151 -13.28 10.91 -19.40
CA ASN A 151 -12.96 12.18 -20.04
C ASN A 151 -12.54 13.27 -19.02
N ILE A 152 -11.55 12.95 -18.18
CA ILE A 152 -10.98 13.82 -17.15
C ILE A 152 -9.51 14.10 -17.46
N GLU A 153 -9.02 15.29 -17.14
CA GLU A 153 -7.58 15.59 -17.22
C GLU A 153 -6.90 15.25 -15.88
N ILE A 154 -5.97 14.30 -15.87
CA ILE A 154 -5.17 13.99 -14.68
C ILE A 154 -3.69 14.20 -14.96
N LYS A 155 -3.08 15.11 -14.20
CA LYS A 155 -1.65 15.39 -14.23
C LYS A 155 -0.95 14.57 -13.14
N SER A 156 -0.31 13.48 -13.55
CA SER A 156 0.47 12.62 -12.67
C SER A 156 1.95 13.03 -12.66
N ILE A 157 2.45 13.49 -11.51
CA ILE A 157 3.82 13.97 -11.35
C ILE A 157 4.60 13.01 -10.46
N GLU A 158 5.75 12.57 -10.94
CA GLU A 158 6.70 11.82 -10.13
C GLU A 158 7.52 12.75 -9.24
N VAL A 159 7.52 12.48 -7.94
CA VAL A 159 8.21 13.28 -6.93
C VAL A 159 8.96 12.33 -5.99
N PRO A 160 10.30 12.40 -5.88
CA PRO A 160 11.06 11.46 -5.06
C PRO A 160 10.65 11.40 -3.58
N SER A 161 10.30 12.53 -2.97
CA SER A 161 9.85 12.63 -1.57
C SER A 161 8.55 13.45 -1.49
N PRO A 162 7.42 12.85 -1.88
CA PRO A 162 6.17 13.57 -2.11
C PRO A 162 5.59 14.20 -0.82
N ASP A 163 5.72 13.51 0.32
CA ASP A 163 5.33 13.98 1.65
C ASP A 163 6.12 15.24 2.07
N SER A 164 7.44 15.23 1.85
CA SER A 164 8.33 16.31 2.26
C SER A 164 8.16 17.52 1.34
N LYS A 165 7.95 17.30 0.04
CA LYS A 165 7.56 18.34 -0.90
C LYS A 165 6.21 18.97 -0.50
N LEU A 166 5.22 18.15 -0.14
CA LEU A 166 3.89 18.64 0.27
C LEU A 166 3.99 19.56 1.47
N GLN A 167 4.78 19.18 2.49
CA GLN A 167 5.01 20.03 3.67
C GLN A 167 5.73 21.33 3.34
N ALA A 168 6.67 21.31 2.39
CA ALA A 168 7.34 22.53 1.95
C ALA A 168 6.35 23.48 1.25
N VAL A 169 5.52 22.95 0.35
CA VAL A 169 4.51 23.73 -0.38
C VAL A 169 3.45 24.30 0.55
N VAL A 170 2.92 23.50 1.49
CA VAL A 170 1.95 23.96 2.50
C VAL A 170 2.54 25.08 3.36
N ARG A 171 3.80 24.95 3.82
CA ARG A 171 4.49 26.01 4.58
C ARG A 171 4.67 27.29 3.76
N ALA A 172 4.97 27.15 2.47
CA ALA A 172 5.08 28.27 1.54
C ALA A 172 3.72 28.84 1.10
N ARG A 173 2.59 28.25 1.53
CA ARG A 173 1.23 28.59 1.08
C ARG A 173 1.08 28.50 -0.44
N GLY A 174 1.79 27.58 -1.07
CA GLY A 174 1.69 27.30 -2.50
C GLY A 174 0.50 26.41 -2.84
N GLU A 175 0.26 26.23 -4.14
CA GLU A 175 -0.75 25.30 -4.63
C GLU A 175 -0.31 23.84 -4.42
N VAL A 176 -1.19 23.06 -3.80
CA VAL A 176 -0.98 21.64 -3.52
C VAL A 176 -1.72 20.77 -4.55
N PRO A 177 -1.26 19.55 -4.82
CA PRO A 177 -2.01 18.60 -5.65
C PRO A 177 -3.28 18.15 -4.93
N ASP A 178 -4.15 17.43 -5.61
CA ASP A 178 -5.37 16.86 -5.01
C ASP A 178 -5.06 15.60 -4.21
N LEU A 179 -4.21 14.72 -4.77
CA LEU A 179 -3.79 13.45 -4.17
C LEU A 179 -2.27 13.36 -4.08
N VAL A 180 -1.78 12.74 -3.01
CA VAL A 180 -0.35 12.49 -2.79
C VAL A 180 -0.15 11.07 -2.27
N MET A 181 0.74 10.32 -2.92
CA MET A 181 1.16 9.02 -2.43
C MET A 181 2.17 9.19 -1.28
N ILE A 182 1.97 8.51 -0.16
CA ILE A 182 2.76 8.65 1.07
C ILE A 182 3.08 7.29 1.71
N GLN A 183 4.11 7.26 2.56
CA GLN A 183 4.37 6.19 3.55
C GLN A 183 3.70 6.54 4.89
N SER A 184 3.42 5.52 5.70
CA SER A 184 2.76 5.68 7.02
C SER A 184 3.49 6.66 7.93
N SER A 185 4.81 6.58 8.00
CA SER A 185 5.66 7.45 8.83
C SER A 185 5.55 8.97 8.54
N ALA A 186 4.89 9.37 7.45
CA ALA A 186 4.62 10.77 7.12
C ALA A 186 3.31 11.31 7.72
N VAL A 187 2.40 10.42 8.17
CA VAL A 187 1.03 10.76 8.57
C VAL A 187 1.01 11.81 9.67
N GLU A 188 1.65 11.56 10.83
CA GLU A 188 1.61 12.51 11.95
C GLU A 188 2.10 13.92 11.57
N LYS A 189 3.17 14.01 10.80
CA LYS A 189 3.74 15.30 10.37
C LYS A 189 2.81 16.03 9.38
N LEU A 190 2.15 15.31 8.48
CA LEU A 190 1.18 15.88 7.54
C LEU A 190 -0.11 16.31 8.22
N VAL A 191 -0.56 15.57 9.24
CA VAL A 191 -1.70 15.94 10.08
C VAL A 191 -1.40 17.20 10.89
N SER A 192 -0.24 17.23 11.57
CA SER A 192 0.20 18.36 12.39
C SER A 192 0.39 19.64 11.57
N SER A 193 0.84 19.53 10.32
CA SER A 193 0.95 20.66 9.38
C SER A 193 -0.37 21.00 8.66
N ARG A 194 -1.46 20.29 8.95
CA ARG A 194 -2.79 20.47 8.32
C ARG A 194 -2.73 20.32 6.79
N ALA A 195 -1.84 19.47 6.28
CA ALA A 195 -1.64 19.27 4.85
C ALA A 195 -2.69 18.35 4.21
N ILE A 196 -3.25 17.42 5.00
CA ILE A 196 -4.15 16.36 4.54
C ILE A 196 -5.46 16.36 5.33
N GLN A 197 -6.48 15.66 4.81
CA GLN A 197 -7.81 15.57 5.42
C GLN A 197 -8.18 14.16 5.88
N ASN A 198 -9.15 14.06 6.78
CA ASN A 198 -9.69 12.80 7.30
C ASN A 198 -10.48 12.07 6.20
N LEU A 199 -10.30 10.76 6.08
CA LEU A 199 -10.92 9.89 5.08
C LEU A 199 -11.84 8.82 5.69
N ASN A 200 -12.23 8.91 6.96
CA ASN A 200 -13.15 7.96 7.61
C ASN A 200 -14.51 7.77 6.89
N TYR A 201 -14.87 8.68 5.99
CA TYR A 201 -16.10 8.56 5.19
C TYR A 201 -15.94 7.65 3.96
N VAL A 202 -14.74 7.19 3.64
CA VAL A 202 -14.47 6.25 2.55
C VAL A 202 -14.56 4.83 3.08
N GLN A 203 -15.21 3.94 2.33
CA GLN A 203 -15.32 2.53 2.70
C GLN A 203 -13.96 1.83 2.58
N THR A 204 -13.64 1.00 3.56
CA THR A 204 -12.36 0.27 3.65
C THR A 204 -12.56 -1.22 3.97
N SER A 205 -13.78 -1.75 3.84
CA SER A 205 -14.11 -3.13 4.22
C SER A 205 -13.32 -4.20 3.44
N SER A 206 -12.88 -3.86 2.23
CA SER A 206 -12.04 -4.72 1.39
C SER A 206 -10.54 -4.58 1.68
N LEU A 207 -10.13 -3.57 2.44
CA LEU A 207 -8.73 -3.30 2.77
C LEU A 207 -8.32 -4.08 4.02
N MET A 208 -7.05 -4.47 4.08
CA MET A 208 -6.52 -5.13 5.26
C MET A 208 -6.39 -4.19 6.46
N ASP A 209 -6.74 -4.72 7.64
CA ASP A 209 -6.72 -3.98 8.91
C ASP A 209 -5.33 -3.39 9.19
N GLN A 210 -4.25 -4.15 8.97
CA GLN A 210 -2.87 -3.68 9.15
C GLN A 210 -2.54 -2.45 8.29
N GLY A 211 -3.05 -2.40 7.05
CA GLY A 211 -2.87 -1.27 6.16
C GLY A 211 -3.65 -0.06 6.63
N VAL A 212 -4.90 -0.25 7.06
CA VAL A 212 -5.76 0.82 7.60
C VAL A 212 -5.15 1.37 8.89
N GLU A 213 -4.65 0.51 9.77
CA GLU A 213 -3.97 0.86 11.02
C GLU A 213 -2.71 1.70 10.74
N ALA A 214 -1.90 1.29 9.76
CA ALA A 214 -0.67 2.00 9.40
C ALA A 214 -0.90 3.47 8.98
N PHE A 215 -2.11 3.84 8.55
CA PHE A 215 -2.46 5.23 8.20
C PHE A 215 -3.52 5.86 9.11
N THR A 216 -3.82 5.22 10.24
CA THR A 216 -4.74 5.72 11.25
C THR A 216 -3.99 6.43 12.37
N LEU A 217 -4.38 7.67 12.67
CA LEU A 217 -3.83 8.44 13.79
C LEU A 217 -4.98 9.09 14.56
N ASN A 218 -5.03 8.87 15.86
CA ASN A 218 -6.09 9.38 16.75
C ASN A 218 -7.50 9.01 16.26
N ASN A 219 -7.72 7.73 15.94
CA ASN A 219 -8.99 7.17 15.44
C ASN A 219 -9.50 7.80 14.13
N LYS A 220 -8.60 8.39 13.34
CA LYS A 220 -8.90 8.97 12.02
C LYS A 220 -7.95 8.39 10.99
N LEU A 221 -8.51 7.94 9.88
CA LEU A 221 -7.79 7.48 8.70
C LEU A 221 -7.38 8.68 7.86
N TRP A 222 -6.10 8.79 7.54
CA TRP A 222 -5.54 9.97 6.85
C TRP A 222 -5.04 9.68 5.44
N ALA A 223 -4.93 8.42 5.08
CA ALA A 223 -4.59 7.96 3.74
C ALA A 223 -5.14 6.55 3.53
N LEU A 224 -5.48 6.20 2.29
CA LEU A 224 -6.00 4.88 1.94
C LEU A 224 -4.87 4.00 1.41
N PRO A 225 -4.55 2.86 2.07
CA PRO A 225 -3.46 1.98 1.67
C PRO A 225 -3.75 1.38 0.29
N PHE A 226 -2.77 1.45 -0.60
CA PHE A 226 -2.85 0.97 -1.98
C PHE A 226 -2.10 -0.34 -2.16
N TYR A 227 -0.82 -0.39 -1.83
CA TYR A 227 -0.04 -1.63 -1.80
C TYR A 227 0.99 -1.57 -0.68
N TYR A 228 1.66 -2.68 -0.43
CA TYR A 228 2.83 -2.70 0.43
C TYR A 228 3.93 -3.58 -0.13
N ASP A 229 5.14 -3.27 0.29
CA ASP A 229 6.29 -4.12 0.12
C ASP A 229 6.62 -4.77 1.47
N THR A 230 7.05 -6.02 1.44
CA THR A 230 7.63 -6.69 2.61
C THR A 230 9.09 -7.03 2.39
N GLN A 231 9.77 -7.33 3.48
CA GLN A 231 11.18 -7.66 3.52
C GLN A 231 11.40 -9.17 3.31
N ILE A 232 12.37 -9.51 2.46
CA ILE A 232 12.71 -10.88 2.07
C ILE A 232 14.22 -11.05 1.89
N VAL A 233 14.67 -12.30 1.83
CA VAL A 233 16.05 -12.65 1.46
C VAL A 233 16.08 -13.04 0.00
N PHE A 234 16.95 -12.41 -0.79
CA PHE A 234 17.31 -12.89 -2.12
C PHE A 234 18.59 -13.70 -2.02
N TYR A 235 18.69 -14.79 -2.77
CA TYR A 235 19.90 -15.61 -2.83
C TYR A 235 20.30 -15.92 -4.27
N ASN A 236 21.60 -16.02 -4.50
CA ASN A 236 22.16 -16.39 -5.79
C ASN A 236 22.13 -17.92 -5.94
N LYS A 237 21.34 -18.45 -6.88
CA LYS A 237 21.18 -19.90 -7.10
C LYS A 237 22.47 -20.60 -7.56
N SER A 238 23.39 -19.87 -8.19
CA SER A 238 24.68 -20.42 -8.60
C SER A 238 25.64 -20.60 -7.42
N LEU A 239 25.48 -19.82 -6.35
CA LEU A 239 26.27 -19.95 -5.12
C LEU A 239 25.58 -20.86 -4.10
N ILE A 240 24.24 -20.89 -4.10
CA ILE A 240 23.41 -21.66 -3.16
C ILE A 240 22.43 -22.53 -3.97
N PRO A 241 22.89 -23.69 -4.49
CA PRO A 241 22.05 -24.55 -5.34
C PRO A 241 21.00 -25.33 -4.54
N ALA A 242 21.21 -25.49 -3.23
CA ALA A 242 20.28 -26.16 -2.31
C ALA A 242 19.86 -25.15 -1.21
N PRO A 243 18.86 -24.30 -1.47
CA PRO A 243 18.36 -23.36 -0.47
C PRO A 243 17.68 -24.10 0.68
N PRO A 244 17.63 -23.50 1.88
CA PRO A 244 16.94 -24.09 3.01
C PRO A 244 15.41 -24.00 2.85
N SER A 245 14.67 -24.69 3.72
CA SER A 245 13.20 -24.58 3.76
C SER A 245 12.74 -23.23 4.33
N ALA A 246 11.47 -22.89 4.17
CA ALA A 246 10.89 -21.62 4.62
C ALA A 246 11.00 -21.35 6.14
N ASN A 247 11.24 -22.39 6.95
CA ASN A 247 11.36 -22.30 8.42
C ASN A 247 12.81 -22.34 8.92
N TRP A 248 13.76 -22.00 8.04
CA TRP A 248 15.17 -21.86 8.37
C TRP A 248 15.46 -20.84 9.46
N THR A 249 16.63 -20.98 10.06
CA THR A 249 17.05 -20.25 11.26
C THR A 249 18.22 -19.32 10.99
N LEU A 250 18.51 -18.41 11.93
CA LEU A 250 19.75 -17.62 11.90
C LEU A 250 21.01 -18.50 11.89
N ASN A 251 20.97 -19.66 12.55
CA ASN A 251 22.06 -20.64 12.48
C ASN A 251 22.23 -21.21 11.07
N ASP A 252 21.15 -21.54 10.37
CA ASP A 252 21.20 -22.02 8.99
C ASP A 252 21.77 -20.93 8.06
N MET A 253 21.35 -19.68 8.26
CA MET A 253 21.91 -18.53 7.54
C MET A 253 23.42 -18.38 7.75
N GLU A 254 23.90 -18.50 8.99
CA GLU A 254 25.33 -18.47 9.29
C GLU A 254 26.09 -19.65 8.67
N GLN A 255 25.50 -20.85 8.65
CA GLN A 255 26.12 -22.04 8.05
C GLN A 255 26.25 -21.90 6.53
N ILE A 256 25.20 -21.43 5.87
CA ILE A 256 25.22 -21.13 4.43
C ILE A 256 26.25 -20.03 4.13
N ALA A 257 26.28 -18.96 4.93
CA ALA A 257 27.25 -17.89 4.75
C ALA A 257 28.69 -18.40 4.88
N ARG A 258 28.97 -19.30 5.83
CA ARG A 258 30.31 -19.91 5.99
C ARG A 258 30.68 -20.82 4.83
N SER A 259 29.74 -21.58 4.28
CA SER A 259 30.03 -22.54 3.21
C SER A 259 30.39 -21.88 1.88
N ILE A 260 29.85 -20.68 1.62
CA ILE A 260 30.11 -19.91 0.40
C ILE A 260 31.19 -18.83 0.58
N LYS A 261 31.74 -18.67 1.80
CA LYS A 261 32.79 -17.70 2.09
C LYS A 261 34.05 -18.06 1.29
N GLY A 262 34.54 -17.10 0.49
CA GLY A 262 35.70 -17.29 -0.37
C GLY A 262 36.20 -15.99 -0.99
N GLN A 263 37.30 -16.06 -1.74
CA GLN A 263 37.86 -14.87 -2.38
C GLN A 263 36.88 -14.28 -3.40
N GLY A 264 36.59 -12.99 -3.25
CA GLY A 264 35.71 -12.25 -4.17
C GLY A 264 34.22 -12.59 -4.04
N ILE A 265 33.82 -13.29 -2.97
CA ILE A 265 32.41 -13.55 -2.65
C ILE A 265 32.09 -12.92 -1.29
N TYR A 266 31.02 -12.13 -1.25
CA TYR A 266 30.41 -11.60 -0.03
C TYR A 266 29.27 -12.53 0.37
N PRO A 267 29.36 -13.27 1.49
CA PRO A 267 28.33 -14.25 1.81
C PRO A 267 26.95 -13.64 2.07
N LEU A 268 26.93 -12.60 2.91
CA LEU A 268 25.73 -11.82 3.24
C LEU A 268 26.00 -10.34 3.00
N ALA A 269 25.02 -9.62 2.45
CA ALA A 269 25.04 -8.16 2.40
C ALA A 269 23.66 -7.56 2.61
N TRP A 270 23.58 -6.46 3.36
CA TRP A 270 22.39 -5.61 3.42
C TRP A 270 22.76 -4.23 3.97
N ASN A 271 21.82 -3.29 3.91
CA ASN A 271 22.00 -1.94 4.47
C ASN A 271 21.89 -1.94 6.01
N ALA A 272 22.83 -2.59 6.68
CA ALA A 272 22.84 -2.70 8.15
C ALA A 272 22.97 -1.33 8.86
N TYR A 273 23.23 -0.25 8.10
CA TYR A 273 23.17 1.12 8.59
C TYR A 273 21.73 1.63 8.78
N SER A 274 20.74 0.99 8.16
CA SER A 274 19.33 1.37 8.26
C SER A 274 18.65 0.68 9.44
N SER A 275 17.92 1.44 10.25
CA SER A 275 17.07 0.88 11.30
C SER A 275 16.00 -0.08 10.74
N ASN A 276 15.58 0.10 9.49
CA ASN A 276 14.60 -0.77 8.85
C ASN A 276 15.08 -2.22 8.74
N TRP A 277 16.40 -2.43 8.68
CA TRP A 277 17.03 -3.75 8.69
C TRP A 277 17.53 -4.17 10.08
N LEU A 278 17.42 -3.30 11.09
CA LEU A 278 17.69 -3.62 12.50
C LEU A 278 16.42 -4.09 13.23
N ILE A 279 15.27 -3.45 12.97
CA ILE A 279 13.98 -3.74 13.63
C ILE A 279 13.61 -5.23 13.60
N PRO A 280 13.68 -5.93 12.46
CA PRO A 280 13.37 -7.37 12.42
C PRO A 280 14.20 -8.20 13.41
N PHE A 281 15.49 -7.84 13.57
CA PHE A 281 16.36 -8.47 14.55
C PHE A 281 15.93 -8.10 15.96
N GLN A 282 15.68 -6.82 16.26
CA GLN A 282 15.21 -6.38 17.59
C GLN A 282 14.00 -7.20 18.06
N MET A 283 12.99 -7.36 17.19
CA MET A 283 11.80 -8.16 17.50
C MET A 283 12.15 -9.63 17.75
N SER A 284 12.99 -10.21 16.89
CA SER A 284 13.43 -11.60 17.07
C SER A 284 14.25 -11.81 18.36
N PHE A 285 14.97 -10.79 18.83
CA PHE A 285 15.81 -10.84 20.04
C PHE A 285 15.05 -10.47 21.32
N GLY A 286 13.72 -10.31 21.25
CA GLY A 286 12.84 -10.18 22.41
C GLY A 286 12.31 -8.78 22.67
N LYS A 287 12.36 -7.87 21.68
CA LYS A 287 11.59 -6.64 21.73
C LYS A 287 10.14 -6.99 21.42
N GLU A 288 9.20 -6.63 22.31
CA GLU A 288 7.77 -6.90 22.10
C GLU A 288 7.18 -5.90 21.12
N ASP A 289 7.37 -4.61 21.39
CA ASP A 289 6.87 -3.52 20.56
C ASP A 289 7.98 -2.54 20.20
N LEU A 290 7.92 -1.98 18.98
CA LEU A 290 8.84 -0.92 18.58
C LEU A 290 8.54 0.37 19.35
N ILE A 291 7.25 0.67 19.49
CA ILE A 291 6.71 1.85 20.14
C ILE A 291 5.93 1.41 21.38
N ASP A 292 6.22 1.99 22.53
CA ASP A 292 5.53 1.69 23.77
C ASP A 292 4.14 2.36 23.86
N ALA A 293 3.38 2.06 24.93
CA ALA A 293 2.05 2.63 25.17
C ALA A 293 2.03 4.18 25.31
N ASN A 294 3.19 4.82 25.50
CA ASN A 294 3.34 6.27 25.58
C ASN A 294 3.82 6.89 24.26
N GLY A 295 3.89 6.11 23.18
CA GLY A 295 4.36 6.58 21.87
C GLY A 295 5.88 6.74 21.78
N ARG A 296 6.67 6.07 22.63
CA ARG A 296 8.14 6.21 22.68
C ARG A 296 8.85 4.98 22.11
N ILE A 297 10.02 5.20 21.52
CA ILE A 297 10.93 4.12 21.09
C ILE A 297 12.10 4.07 22.05
N SER A 298 12.24 2.95 22.77
CA SER A 298 13.47 2.64 23.50
C SER A 298 14.53 2.14 22.52
N VAL A 299 15.71 2.72 22.57
CA VAL A 299 16.87 2.33 21.77
C VAL A 299 17.88 1.58 22.64
N ASN A 300 18.01 1.97 23.91
CA ASN A 300 18.93 1.36 24.86
C ASN A 300 18.24 0.28 25.70
N ASP A 301 17.80 -0.79 25.02
CA ASP A 301 17.24 -1.98 25.68
C ASP A 301 18.04 -3.25 25.33
N ILE A 302 17.78 -4.30 26.11
CA ILE A 302 18.50 -5.59 26.02
C ILE A 302 18.31 -6.24 24.64
N ALA A 303 17.11 -6.16 24.06
CA ALA A 303 16.81 -6.77 22.78
C ALA A 303 17.58 -6.08 21.65
N THR A 304 17.61 -4.75 21.66
CA THR A 304 18.35 -3.93 20.70
C THR A 304 19.85 -4.12 20.82
N LYS A 305 20.36 -4.21 22.05
CA LYS A 305 21.76 -4.57 22.31
C LYS A 305 22.14 -5.91 21.70
N LYS A 306 21.37 -6.96 21.99
CA LYS A 306 21.63 -8.31 21.44
C LYS A 306 21.51 -8.35 19.92
N ALA A 307 20.54 -7.65 19.34
CA ALA A 307 20.38 -7.56 17.89
C ALA A 307 21.60 -6.89 17.22
N LEU A 308 22.07 -5.76 17.76
CA LEU A 308 23.24 -5.07 17.22
C LEU A 308 24.54 -5.87 17.43
N GLU A 309 24.71 -6.50 18.59
CA GLU A 309 25.83 -7.42 18.86
C GLU A 309 25.84 -8.61 17.88
N TYR A 310 24.67 -9.18 17.57
CA TYR A 310 24.55 -10.25 16.59
C TYR A 310 25.02 -9.81 15.19
N ILE A 311 24.54 -8.65 14.72
CA ILE A 311 24.93 -8.09 13.41
C ILE A 311 26.44 -7.78 13.35
N LEU A 312 27.00 -7.17 14.41
CA LEU A 312 28.44 -6.90 14.50
C LEU A 312 29.26 -8.19 14.50
N ASN A 313 28.83 -9.21 15.23
CA ASN A 313 29.48 -10.51 15.23
C ASN A 313 29.46 -11.18 13.83
N LEU A 314 28.40 -11.01 13.03
CA LEU A 314 28.41 -11.46 11.62
C LEU A 314 29.43 -10.68 10.79
N LYS A 315 29.53 -9.36 10.99
CA LYS A 315 30.55 -8.51 10.35
C LYS A 315 31.96 -8.97 10.72
N ASP A 316 32.24 -9.15 12.00
CA ASP A 316 33.58 -9.45 12.52
C ASP A 316 34.06 -10.85 12.10
N LYS A 317 33.13 -11.78 11.87
CA LYS A 317 33.41 -13.09 11.26
C LYS A 317 33.58 -13.03 9.73
N GLU A 318 33.42 -11.84 9.14
CA GLU A 318 33.37 -11.56 7.71
C GLU A 318 32.33 -12.42 6.99
N LEU A 319 31.17 -12.63 7.64
CA LEU A 319 30.00 -13.25 7.02
C LEU A 319 29.07 -12.19 6.44
N LEU A 320 28.95 -11.05 7.13
CA LEU A 320 28.17 -9.90 6.70
C LEU A 320 29.08 -8.75 6.24
N PHE A 321 28.76 -8.21 5.08
CA PHE A 321 29.33 -6.99 4.56
C PHE A 321 28.23 -5.94 4.43
N PRO A 322 28.12 -4.98 5.37
CA PRO A 322 27.16 -3.89 5.29
C PRO A 322 27.38 -3.03 4.05
N MET A 323 26.32 -2.74 3.29
CA MET A 323 26.39 -2.00 2.03
C MET A 323 25.15 -1.12 1.83
N GLU A 324 25.31 0.04 1.20
CA GLU A 324 24.16 0.77 0.67
C GLU A 324 23.46 -0.01 -0.44
N ARG A 325 22.16 0.26 -0.64
CA ARG A 325 21.32 -0.44 -1.62
C ARG A 325 21.99 -0.54 -2.99
N ASP A 326 22.41 0.58 -3.57
CA ASP A 326 22.93 0.59 -4.94
C ASP A 326 24.19 -0.26 -5.11
N ALA A 327 25.09 -0.23 -4.12
CA ALA A 327 26.30 -1.05 -4.13
C ALA A 327 25.99 -2.53 -3.91
N MET A 328 25.06 -2.83 -3.01
CA MET A 328 24.57 -4.18 -2.75
C MET A 328 23.91 -4.78 -4.00
N ASP A 329 22.98 -4.06 -4.61
CA ASP A 329 22.26 -4.51 -5.81
C ASP A 329 23.25 -4.73 -6.97
N ALA A 330 24.20 -3.82 -7.20
CA ALA A 330 25.22 -3.96 -8.23
C ALA A 330 26.10 -5.22 -8.04
N LEU A 331 26.53 -5.51 -6.82
CA LEU A 331 27.35 -6.69 -6.52
C LEU A 331 26.54 -7.99 -6.56
N PHE A 332 25.25 -7.96 -6.22
CA PHE A 332 24.36 -9.11 -6.34
C PHE A 332 24.13 -9.45 -7.82
N ILE A 333 23.87 -8.44 -8.65
CA ILE A 333 23.79 -8.56 -10.12
C ILE A 333 25.09 -9.11 -10.70
N ALA A 334 26.24 -8.67 -10.21
CA ALA A 334 27.55 -9.18 -10.64
C ALA A 334 27.85 -10.62 -10.14
N GLY A 335 26.92 -11.26 -9.43
CA GLY A 335 27.08 -12.61 -8.89
C GLY A 335 28.11 -12.71 -7.75
N LYS A 336 28.42 -11.58 -7.10
CA LYS A 336 29.44 -11.49 -6.03
C LYS A 336 28.87 -11.61 -4.63
N ILE A 337 27.54 -11.59 -4.47
CA ILE A 337 26.88 -11.76 -3.17
C ILE A 337 26.09 -13.07 -3.14
N GLY A 338 26.24 -13.83 -2.05
CA GLY A 338 25.49 -15.05 -1.77
C GLY A 338 24.03 -14.78 -1.46
N MET A 339 23.77 -14.01 -0.40
CA MET A 339 22.43 -13.59 0.02
C MET A 339 22.37 -12.10 0.34
N ILE A 340 21.28 -11.45 -0.06
CA ILE A 340 20.94 -10.08 0.35
C ILE A 340 19.63 -10.03 1.11
N MET A 341 19.54 -9.14 2.11
CA MET A 341 18.26 -8.75 2.72
C MET A 341 17.79 -7.45 2.06
N SER A 342 16.62 -7.50 1.42
CA SER A 342 16.04 -6.36 0.71
C SER A 342 14.51 -6.44 0.71
N GLY A 343 13.85 -5.48 0.05
CA GLY A 343 12.40 -5.49 -0.13
C GLY A 343 11.96 -6.29 -1.36
N SER A 344 10.75 -6.81 -1.30
CA SER A 344 10.04 -7.48 -2.41
C SER A 344 9.96 -6.64 -3.67
N TYR A 345 10.01 -5.30 -3.57
CA TYR A 345 10.17 -4.38 -4.71
C TYR A 345 11.35 -4.71 -5.64
N GLY A 346 12.36 -5.45 -5.16
CA GLY A 346 13.53 -5.84 -5.97
C GLY A 346 13.26 -6.99 -6.94
N ILE A 347 12.20 -7.78 -6.74
CA ILE A 347 11.90 -8.96 -7.55
C ILE A 347 11.77 -8.61 -9.04
N PRO A 348 10.90 -7.67 -9.47
CA PRO A 348 10.71 -7.39 -10.88
C PRO A 348 11.98 -6.85 -11.54
N TYR A 349 12.75 -6.04 -10.81
CA TYR A 349 14.01 -5.50 -11.30
C TYR A 349 15.02 -6.62 -11.59
N PHE A 350 15.22 -7.56 -10.65
CA PHE A 350 16.13 -8.68 -10.86
C PHE A 350 15.64 -9.67 -11.93
N GLU A 351 14.33 -9.90 -12.03
CA GLU A 351 13.72 -10.71 -13.10
C GLU A 351 13.93 -10.07 -14.48
N SER A 352 13.73 -8.76 -14.60
CA SER A 352 13.92 -8.03 -15.87
C SER A 352 15.34 -8.09 -16.41
N LEU A 353 16.32 -8.27 -15.52
CA LEU A 353 17.74 -8.44 -15.84
C LEU A 353 18.12 -9.92 -16.13
N GLY A 354 17.19 -10.86 -15.98
CA GLY A 354 17.43 -12.29 -16.20
C GLY A 354 18.34 -12.93 -15.14
N LEU A 355 18.40 -12.38 -13.93
CA LEU A 355 19.24 -12.94 -12.87
C LEU A 355 18.76 -14.34 -12.47
N ASN A 356 19.70 -15.25 -12.25
CA ASN A 356 19.42 -16.56 -11.67
C ASN A 356 19.41 -16.48 -10.14
N PHE A 357 18.32 -15.95 -9.58
CA PHE A 357 18.12 -15.81 -8.14
C PHE A 357 16.92 -16.63 -7.63
N GLY A 358 16.86 -16.82 -6.32
CA GLY A 358 15.64 -17.21 -5.63
C GLY A 358 15.40 -16.31 -4.43
N VAL A 359 14.23 -16.49 -3.81
CA VAL A 359 13.83 -15.74 -2.62
C VAL A 359 13.47 -16.67 -1.47
N LEU A 360 13.66 -16.20 -0.25
CA LEU A 360 13.34 -16.88 1.00
C LEU A 360 12.68 -15.89 1.96
N PRO A 361 11.77 -16.35 2.84
CA PRO A 361 11.28 -15.52 3.93
C PRO A 361 12.42 -15.23 4.91
N TYR A 362 12.22 -14.25 5.77
CA TYR A 362 13.17 -13.99 6.86
C TYR A 362 13.28 -15.20 7.81
N PRO A 363 14.50 -15.50 8.31
CA PRO A 363 14.74 -16.65 9.16
C PRO A 363 14.12 -16.49 10.56
N VAL A 364 14.04 -17.59 11.29
CA VAL A 364 13.63 -17.61 12.71
C VAL A 364 14.87 -17.53 13.60
N ASN A 365 14.78 -16.75 14.68
CA ASN A 365 15.78 -16.79 15.74
C ASN A 365 15.58 -18.07 16.57
N GLN A 366 16.48 -19.04 16.40
CA GLN A 366 16.39 -20.34 17.07
C GLN A 366 16.40 -20.26 18.61
N THR A 367 17.03 -19.23 19.19
CA THR A 367 17.17 -19.12 20.65
C THR A 367 15.89 -18.61 21.29
N THR A 368 15.25 -17.61 20.69
CA THR A 368 13.99 -17.04 21.20
C THR A 368 12.76 -17.71 20.60
N ARG A 369 12.93 -18.48 19.53
CA ARG A 369 11.88 -19.04 18.66
C ARG A 369 10.98 -17.99 18.01
N ARG A 370 11.43 -16.73 17.95
CA ARG A 370 10.71 -15.63 17.30
C ARG A 370 11.17 -15.47 15.85
N PRO A 371 10.27 -15.23 14.90
CA PRO A 371 10.68 -14.87 13.54
C PRO A 371 11.43 -13.53 13.56
N LEU A 372 12.34 -13.34 12.61
CA LEU A 372 12.72 -11.97 12.21
C LEU A 372 11.49 -11.37 11.55
N SER A 373 10.84 -10.43 12.24
CA SER A 373 9.59 -9.82 11.76
C SER A 373 9.89 -8.83 10.64
N PRO A 374 9.57 -9.14 9.37
CA PRO A 374 9.82 -8.20 8.27
C PRO A 374 8.92 -6.97 8.42
N LEU A 375 9.41 -5.81 8.01
CA LEU A 375 8.56 -4.62 7.95
C LEU A 375 7.56 -4.72 6.79
N LEU A 376 6.30 -4.38 7.08
CA LEU A 376 5.25 -4.17 6.10
C LEU A 376 5.21 -2.68 5.75
N ASP A 377 5.83 -2.32 4.62
CA ASP A 377 6.00 -0.93 4.18
C ASP A 377 4.89 -0.53 3.21
N PHE A 378 3.73 -0.18 3.78
CA PHE A 378 2.59 0.29 3.02
C PHE A 378 2.83 1.65 2.35
N LYS A 379 2.26 1.77 1.16
CA LYS A 379 2.06 3.03 0.44
C LYS A 379 0.57 3.30 0.34
N ALA A 380 0.19 4.54 0.62
CA ALA A 380 -1.19 4.98 0.57
C ALA A 380 -1.32 6.28 -0.20
N PHE A 381 -2.53 6.59 -0.62
CA PHE A 381 -2.86 7.92 -1.11
C PHE A 381 -3.57 8.73 -0.04
N CYS A 382 -3.08 9.93 0.24
CA CYS A 382 -3.79 10.92 1.02
C CYS A 382 -4.42 11.97 0.10
N MET A 383 -5.54 12.53 0.55
CA MET A 383 -6.17 13.69 -0.09
C MET A 383 -5.68 14.95 0.61
N THR A 384 -5.21 15.93 -0.16
CA THR A 384 -4.77 17.19 0.44
C THR A 384 -5.97 17.93 1.00
N ARG A 385 -5.76 18.68 2.09
CA ARG A 385 -6.84 19.43 2.73
C ARG A 385 -7.38 20.57 1.86
N GLN A 386 -6.58 21.05 0.91
CA GLN A 386 -6.90 22.19 0.06
C GLN A 386 -7.34 21.79 -1.36
N THR A 387 -7.55 20.49 -1.63
CA THR A 387 -8.12 20.04 -2.91
C THR A 387 -9.41 20.80 -3.20
N LYS A 388 -9.55 21.25 -4.45
CA LYS A 388 -10.77 21.88 -4.96
C LYS A 388 -11.75 20.84 -5.52
N HIS A 389 -11.30 19.58 -5.62
CA HIS A 389 -11.97 18.49 -6.31
C HIS A 389 -12.15 17.26 -5.40
N PRO A 390 -12.73 17.39 -4.19
CA PRO A 390 -12.76 16.30 -3.20
C PRO A 390 -13.57 15.09 -3.67
N ILE A 391 -14.69 15.30 -4.37
CA ILE A 391 -15.54 14.21 -4.86
C ILE A 391 -14.83 13.44 -5.98
N LEU A 392 -14.26 14.16 -6.95
CA LEU A 392 -13.50 13.55 -8.04
C LEU A 392 -12.26 12.80 -7.51
N SER A 393 -11.54 13.39 -6.55
CA SER A 393 -10.40 12.76 -5.89
C SER A 393 -10.81 11.46 -5.19
N ARG A 394 -11.96 11.46 -4.49
CA ARG A 394 -12.51 10.24 -3.88
C ARG A 394 -12.83 9.17 -4.93
N ARG A 395 -13.42 9.52 -6.07
CA ARG A 395 -13.74 8.56 -7.15
C ARG A 395 -12.46 7.94 -7.72
N LEU A 396 -11.42 8.74 -7.93
CA LEU A 396 -10.12 8.23 -8.36
C LEU A 396 -9.49 7.30 -7.30
N LEU A 397 -9.58 7.65 -6.01
CA LEU A 397 -9.11 6.77 -4.94
C LEU A 397 -9.85 5.43 -4.93
N GLN A 398 -11.18 5.46 -5.02
CA GLN A 398 -12.02 4.26 -5.11
C GLN A 398 -11.64 3.39 -6.32
N TYR A 399 -11.36 4.01 -7.47
CA TYR A 399 -10.87 3.31 -8.65
C TYR A 399 -9.51 2.65 -8.42
N LEU A 400 -8.52 3.40 -7.92
CA LEU A 400 -7.17 2.87 -7.69
C LEU A 400 -7.16 1.72 -6.67
N LEU A 401 -8.08 1.75 -5.70
CA LEU A 401 -8.22 0.73 -4.67
C LEU A 401 -9.13 -0.44 -5.07
N SER A 402 -9.71 -0.40 -6.27
CA SER A 402 -10.59 -1.46 -6.77
C SER A 402 -9.83 -2.77 -6.97
N ALA A 403 -10.55 -3.89 -6.90
CA ALA A 403 -9.97 -5.20 -7.16
C ALA A 403 -9.33 -5.28 -8.56
N SER A 404 -9.96 -4.66 -9.56
CA SER A 404 -9.46 -4.57 -10.93
C SER A 404 -8.07 -3.93 -11.03
N VAL A 405 -7.85 -2.79 -10.37
CA VAL A 405 -6.55 -2.11 -10.42
C VAL A 405 -5.51 -2.90 -9.64
N GLN A 406 -5.87 -3.43 -8.47
CA GLN A 406 -4.97 -4.24 -7.64
C GLN A 406 -4.47 -5.49 -8.38
N GLN A 407 -5.36 -6.19 -9.10
CA GLN A 407 -4.98 -7.35 -9.92
C GLN A 407 -4.06 -7.02 -11.09
N ARG A 408 -4.20 -5.83 -11.70
CA ARG A 408 -3.32 -5.40 -12.80
C ARG A 408 -1.98 -4.88 -12.31
N PHE A 409 -1.99 -4.17 -11.18
CA PHE A 409 -0.83 -3.45 -10.67
C PHE A 409 0.08 -4.33 -9.82
N CYS A 410 -0.47 -5.02 -8.82
CA CYS A 410 0.31 -5.63 -7.76
C CYS A 410 1.12 -6.87 -8.24
N PRO A 411 0.52 -7.83 -8.98
CA PRO A 411 1.25 -9.01 -9.46
C PRO A 411 2.36 -8.65 -10.45
N ALA A 412 2.08 -7.72 -11.38
CA ALA A 412 3.03 -7.26 -12.40
C ALA A 412 4.33 -6.66 -11.80
N LEU A 413 4.26 -6.20 -10.56
CA LEU A 413 5.36 -5.53 -9.86
C LEU A 413 5.77 -6.27 -8.58
N SER A 414 5.30 -7.50 -8.37
CA SER A 414 5.53 -8.27 -7.13
C SER A 414 5.24 -7.47 -5.84
N LYS A 415 4.33 -6.49 -5.90
CA LYS A 415 3.85 -5.70 -4.76
C LYS A 415 2.76 -6.50 -4.06
N LEU A 416 2.59 -6.42 -2.76
CA LEU A 416 1.43 -7.04 -2.11
C LEU A 416 0.23 -6.08 -2.14
N PRO A 417 -0.98 -6.56 -2.50
CA PRO A 417 -2.17 -5.72 -2.58
C PRO A 417 -2.65 -5.31 -1.18
N ALA A 418 -3.10 -4.07 -1.00
CA ALA A 418 -3.69 -3.65 0.27
C ALA A 418 -5.10 -4.23 0.50
N ARG A 419 -5.69 -4.87 -0.51
CA ARG A 419 -6.95 -5.61 -0.40
C ARG A 419 -6.71 -7.06 -0.01
N THR A 420 -7.61 -7.62 0.79
CA THR A 420 -7.53 -9.02 1.25
C THR A 420 -7.99 -10.02 0.18
N ASP A 421 -9.05 -9.67 -0.57
CA ASP A 421 -9.71 -10.53 -1.55
C ASP A 421 -8.86 -10.87 -2.78
N ILE A 422 -7.78 -10.11 -3.03
CA ILE A 422 -6.91 -10.31 -4.19
C ILE A 422 -6.04 -11.55 -4.00
N LEU A 423 -5.46 -11.75 -2.83
CA LEU A 423 -4.56 -12.90 -2.61
C LEU A 423 -5.30 -14.24 -2.59
N GLU A 424 -6.63 -14.24 -2.45
CA GLU A 424 -7.48 -15.44 -2.51
C GLU A 424 -7.77 -15.93 -3.93
N LEU A 425 -7.45 -15.12 -4.96
CA LEU A 425 -7.75 -15.44 -6.35
C LEU A 425 -6.83 -16.58 -6.86
N PRO A 426 -7.38 -17.62 -7.50
CA PRO A 426 -6.65 -18.86 -7.80
C PRO A 426 -5.53 -18.70 -8.84
N ASP A 427 -5.69 -17.75 -9.78
CA ASP A 427 -4.83 -17.62 -10.96
C ASP A 427 -3.91 -16.39 -10.91
N ILE A 428 -3.66 -15.80 -9.74
CA ILE A 428 -2.71 -14.69 -9.67
C ILE A 428 -1.28 -15.18 -9.82
N ALA A 429 -0.64 -14.74 -10.91
CA ALA A 429 0.77 -14.97 -11.16
C ALA A 429 1.67 -14.12 -10.24
N TYR A 430 1.88 -14.59 -9.00
CA TYR A 430 2.96 -14.13 -8.11
C TYR A 430 4.03 -15.21 -8.01
N GLY A 431 5.14 -15.04 -8.72
CA GLY A 431 6.24 -16.02 -8.71
C GLY A 431 6.82 -16.30 -7.30
N ALA A 432 6.69 -15.35 -6.38
CA ALA A 432 7.18 -15.43 -5.00
C ALA A 432 6.08 -15.54 -3.93
N LEU A 433 4.81 -15.81 -4.30
CA LEU A 433 3.67 -15.68 -3.37
C LEU A 433 3.87 -16.37 -2.02
N PRO A 434 4.28 -17.65 -1.94
CA PRO A 434 4.38 -18.33 -0.64
C PRO A 434 5.41 -17.71 0.30
N VAL A 435 6.46 -17.11 -0.27
CA VAL A 435 7.48 -16.38 0.50
C VAL A 435 6.92 -15.05 1.00
N LEU A 436 6.18 -14.34 0.15
CA LEU A 436 5.57 -13.06 0.50
C LEU A 436 4.46 -13.22 1.55
N GLU A 437 3.63 -14.25 1.43
CA GLU A 437 2.61 -14.62 2.44
C GLU A 437 3.27 -14.95 3.77
N SER A 438 4.32 -15.76 3.78
CA SER A 438 5.05 -16.08 5.02
C SER A 438 5.65 -14.83 5.68
N SER A 439 6.14 -13.87 4.88
CA SER A 439 6.61 -12.59 5.39
C SER A 439 5.46 -11.70 5.89
N MET A 440 4.31 -11.70 5.23
CA MET A 440 3.10 -10.97 5.67
C MET A 440 2.65 -11.44 7.04
N ASP A 441 2.50 -12.76 7.24
CA ASP A 441 2.00 -13.36 8.50
C ASP A 441 2.88 -13.02 9.71
N LYS A 442 4.17 -12.82 9.47
CA LYS A 442 5.18 -12.55 10.51
C LYS A 442 5.48 -11.05 10.64
N GLY A 443 4.88 -10.20 9.81
CA GLY A 443 5.32 -8.84 9.58
C GLY A 443 4.91 -7.85 10.65
N THR A 444 5.70 -6.79 10.79
CA THR A 444 5.41 -5.63 11.66
C THR A 444 5.09 -4.42 10.77
N ILE A 445 3.97 -3.75 11.02
CA ILE A 445 3.63 -2.52 10.29
C ILE A 445 4.57 -1.37 10.67
N ILE A 446 4.85 -0.48 9.72
CA ILE A 446 5.54 0.78 10.03
C ILE A 446 4.51 1.75 10.64
N PRO A 447 4.73 2.26 11.86
CA PRO A 447 3.74 3.07 12.56
C PRO A 447 3.60 4.48 11.94
N PRO A 448 2.43 5.13 12.08
CA PRO A 448 2.16 6.45 11.52
C PRO A 448 2.82 7.63 12.26
N LEU A 449 3.66 7.33 13.25
CA LEU A 449 4.20 8.30 14.20
C LEU A 449 5.56 8.86 13.75
N GLN A 450 5.73 10.16 13.93
CA GLN A 450 6.95 10.92 13.66
C GLN A 450 8.14 10.40 14.48
N VAL A 451 7.90 9.85 15.68
CA VAL A 451 8.95 9.22 16.50
C VAL A 451 9.70 8.12 15.74
N TYR A 452 9.03 7.39 14.84
CA TYR A 452 9.67 6.39 13.98
C TYR A 452 10.62 7.04 12.96
N SER A 453 10.20 8.14 12.33
CA SER A 453 11.05 8.91 11.41
C SER A 453 12.29 9.47 12.12
N ILE A 454 12.12 9.97 13.35
CA ILE A 454 13.23 10.44 14.20
C ILE A 454 14.18 9.29 14.52
N TYR A 455 13.65 8.16 14.96
CA TYR A 455 14.42 6.95 15.25
C TYR A 455 15.25 6.50 14.04
N LYS A 456 14.63 6.39 12.87
CA LYS A 456 15.31 6.01 11.62
C LYS A 456 16.48 6.93 11.29
N ASN A 457 16.25 8.25 11.36
CA ASN A 457 17.27 9.24 11.03
C ASN A 457 18.42 9.28 12.03
N ASN A 458 18.12 9.17 13.32
CA ASN A 458 19.13 9.17 14.38
C ASN A 458 19.99 7.89 14.33
N MET A 459 19.34 6.73 14.18
CA MET A 459 20.04 5.45 14.13
C MET A 459 20.87 5.29 12.87
N TRP A 460 20.47 5.88 11.73
CA TRP A 460 21.23 5.74 10.49
C TRP A 460 22.70 6.16 10.63
N LYS A 461 22.98 7.26 11.35
CA LYS A 461 24.37 7.71 11.61
C LYS A 461 25.05 6.84 12.68
N LEU A 462 24.34 6.53 13.76
CA LEU A 462 24.89 5.79 14.89
C LEU A 462 25.28 4.35 14.52
N LEU A 463 24.46 3.69 13.69
CA LEU A 463 24.77 2.34 13.19
C LEU A 463 26.01 2.34 12.31
N ARG A 464 26.29 3.40 11.55
CA ARG A 464 27.57 3.53 10.84
C ARG A 464 28.76 3.59 11.78
N PHE A 465 28.66 4.36 12.86
CA PHE A 465 29.75 4.44 13.83
C PHE A 465 29.98 3.11 14.54
N ALA A 466 28.91 2.38 14.88
CA ALA A 466 29.02 1.02 15.41
C ALA A 466 29.67 0.06 14.41
N LEU A 467 29.18 0.02 13.16
CA LEU A 467 29.66 -0.88 12.11
C LEU A 467 31.05 -0.51 11.55
N SER A 468 31.59 0.66 11.89
CA SER A 468 32.96 1.06 11.57
C SER A 468 33.89 1.04 12.79
N ASP A 469 33.44 0.40 13.88
CA ASP A 469 34.16 0.24 15.14
C ASP A 469 34.58 1.56 15.81
N GLN A 470 33.94 2.68 15.43
CA GLN A 470 34.16 4.02 16.01
C GLN A 470 33.39 4.21 17.32
N MET A 471 32.35 3.42 17.56
CA MET A 471 31.58 3.41 18.81
C MET A 471 31.29 1.97 19.24
N SER A 472 31.42 1.70 20.54
CA SER A 472 30.92 0.44 21.09
C SER A 472 29.39 0.35 20.99
N VAL A 473 28.83 -0.86 21.07
CA VAL A 473 27.38 -1.08 21.14
C VAL A 473 26.76 -0.24 22.25
N GLN A 474 27.33 -0.26 23.45
CA GLN A 474 26.80 0.48 24.59
C GLN A 474 26.75 1.99 24.33
N GLN A 475 27.85 2.58 23.85
CA GLN A 475 27.91 4.01 23.52
C GLN A 475 26.91 4.38 22.41
N THR A 476 26.75 3.50 21.42
CA THR A 476 25.82 3.69 20.31
C THR A 476 24.39 3.79 20.80
N LEU A 477 23.98 2.85 21.66
CA LEU A 477 22.61 2.80 22.18
C LEU A 477 22.33 3.90 23.20
N GLU A 478 23.27 4.22 24.10
CA GLU A 478 23.14 5.35 25.03
C GLU A 478 23.01 6.68 24.29
N LYS A 479 23.84 6.91 23.26
CA LYS A 479 23.73 8.11 22.43
C LYS A 479 22.43 8.13 21.64
N GLY A 480 21.99 6.98 21.13
CA GLY A 480 20.70 6.83 20.46
C GLY A 480 19.53 7.19 21.36
N GLN A 481 19.52 6.65 22.58
CA GLN A 481 18.47 6.96 23.56
C GLN A 481 18.45 8.45 23.91
N LEU A 482 19.62 9.06 24.16
CA LEU A 482 19.72 10.48 24.44
C LEU A 482 19.13 11.35 23.31
N LEU A 483 19.38 10.99 22.05
CA LEU A 483 18.80 11.71 20.91
C LEU A 483 17.28 11.53 20.83
N MET A 484 16.77 10.34 21.14
CA MET A 484 15.32 10.11 21.21
C MET A 484 14.67 10.93 22.32
N ASP A 485 15.27 10.95 23.52
CA ASP A 485 14.75 11.68 24.68
C ASP A 485 14.73 13.19 24.44
N ASN A 486 15.77 13.74 23.80
CA ASN A 486 15.84 15.17 23.50
C ASN A 486 14.80 15.61 22.47
N THR A 487 14.50 14.77 21.47
CA THR A 487 13.55 15.13 20.41
C THR A 487 12.09 15.10 20.87
N MET A 488 11.79 14.47 22.02
CA MET A 488 10.45 14.40 22.60
C MET A 488 10.14 15.55 23.58
N ASN A 489 11.16 16.34 23.96
CA ASN A 489 11.02 17.47 24.89
C ASN A 489 10.90 18.84 24.19
N ASP A 490 11.05 18.87 22.86
CA ASP A 490 10.88 20.04 21.98
C ASP A 490 9.54 19.93 21.23
#